data_AF-A0A4U9CZC5-F1
#
_entry.id   AF-A0A4U9CZC5-F1
#
_cell.length_a   1.000
_cell.length_b   1.000
_cell.length_c   1.000
_cell.angle_alpha   90.00
_cell.angle_beta   90.00
_cell.angle_gamma   90.00
#
_symmetry.space_group_name_H-M   'P 1'
#
loop_
_entity.id
_entity.type
_entity.pdbx_description
1 polymer ?
#
loop_
_entity_poly.entity_id
_entity_poly.type
_entity_poly.pdbx_seq_one_letter_code
_entity_poly.pdbx_strand_id
1 'polypeptide(L)'
;MTRAIMLQGTASDVGKSVLVAGLCRIFYQDGLRTAPFKSQNMALNSGITADGKEMGRAQIFQAEAAGIAPDVRMNPILLKPTSDLNAQVVLMGKVATHMDAVSYHEYKPRLRASRSLRFTAAWRRSMRCWFSRAPVARRRSTLRESRYR
;
A
#
# COMPACT_ATOMS: atom_id res chain seq x y z
N MET A 1 -12.16 -15.21 7.18
CA MET A 1 -10.92 -14.69 7.78
C MET A 1 -10.05 -14.07 6.68
N THR A 2 -9.48 -12.88 6.89
CA THR A 2 -8.53 -12.27 5.94
C THR A 2 -7.12 -12.79 6.23
N ARG A 3 -6.42 -13.34 5.24
CA ARG A 3 -5.00 -13.73 5.38
C ARG A 3 -4.12 -12.50 5.21
N ALA A 4 -3.04 -12.41 5.99
CA ALA A 4 -2.07 -11.33 5.93
C ALA A 4 -0.66 -11.91 5.73
N ILE A 5 0.10 -11.30 4.82
CA ILE A 5 1.51 -11.64 4.56
C ILE A 5 2.33 -10.39 4.83
N MET A 6 3.31 -10.48 5.72
CA MET A 6 4.25 -9.39 5.99
C MET A 6 5.55 -9.65 5.24
N LEU A 7 5.97 -8.70 4.42
CA LEU A 7 7.27 -8.74 3.76
C LEU A 7 8.25 -7.90 4.56
N GLN A 8 9.33 -8.54 5.02
CA GLN A 8 10.42 -7.92 5.76
C GLN A 8 11.72 -7.99 4.95
N GLY A 9 12.68 -7.14 5.29
CA GLY A 9 14.01 -7.15 4.69
C GLY A 9 15.01 -6.48 5.62
N THR A 10 16.29 -6.81 5.44
CA THR A 10 17.39 -6.43 6.35
C THR A 10 17.91 -5.02 6.12
N ALA A 11 17.63 -4.41 4.98
CA ALA A 11 17.99 -3.03 4.66
C ALA A 11 16.86 -2.30 3.92
N SER A 12 16.98 -0.98 3.78
CA SER A 12 16.20 -0.23 2.79
C SER A 12 16.56 -0.69 1.38
N ASP A 13 15.66 -0.48 0.42
CA ASP A 13 15.95 -0.66 -1.01
C ASP A 13 16.33 -2.06 -1.53
N VAL A 14 16.29 -3.10 -0.69
CA VAL A 14 16.45 -4.52 -1.09
C VAL A 14 15.32 -5.09 -1.97
N GLY A 15 14.50 -4.24 -2.60
CA GLY A 15 13.44 -4.69 -3.52
C GLY A 15 12.10 -5.08 -2.89
N LYS A 16 11.89 -4.84 -1.57
CA LYS A 16 10.62 -5.16 -0.87
C LYS A 16 9.39 -4.64 -1.61
N SER A 17 9.42 -3.39 -2.08
CA SER A 17 8.28 -2.77 -2.74
C SER A 17 7.92 -3.46 -4.06
N VAL A 18 8.93 -3.89 -4.82
CA VAL A 18 8.77 -4.64 -6.08
C VAL A 18 8.25 -6.04 -5.80
N LEU A 19 8.77 -6.73 -4.78
CA LEU A 19 8.26 -8.04 -4.37
C LEU A 19 6.79 -7.99 -3.94
N VAL A 20 6.40 -6.98 -3.15
CA VAL A 20 4.98 -6.77 -2.78
C VAL A 20 4.13 -6.58 -4.03
N ALA A 21 4.58 -5.79 -5.01
CA ALA A 21 3.85 -5.59 -6.25
C ALA A 21 3.74 -6.89 -7.08
N GLY A 22 4.82 -7.66 -7.18
CA GLY A 22 4.84 -8.96 -7.84
C GLY A 22 3.84 -9.94 -7.22
N LEU A 23 3.83 -10.06 -5.90
CA LEU A 23 2.84 -10.88 -5.17
C LEU A 23 1.42 -10.37 -5.39
N CYS A 24 1.21 -9.06 -5.36
CA CYS A 24 -0.10 -8.47 -5.65
C CYS A 24 -0.59 -8.86 -7.06
N ARG A 25 0.31 -8.82 -8.04
CA ARG A 25 0.04 -9.17 -9.43
C ARG A 25 -0.28 -10.65 -9.61
N ILE A 26 0.50 -11.53 -8.97
CA ILE A 26 0.26 -12.99 -8.98
C ILE A 26 -1.12 -13.29 -8.38
N PHE A 27 -1.40 -12.78 -7.18
CA PHE A 27 -2.69 -12.99 -6.53
C PHE A 27 -3.86 -12.49 -7.38
N TYR A 28 -3.73 -11.31 -8.00
CA TYR A 28 -4.76 -10.82 -8.91
C TYR A 28 -4.93 -11.73 -10.14
N GLN A 29 -3.85 -12.23 -10.74
CA GLN A 29 -3.91 -13.16 -11.88
C GLN A 29 -4.52 -14.53 -11.52
N ASP A 30 -4.33 -14.97 -10.28
CA ASP A 30 -4.94 -16.19 -9.73
C ASP A 30 -6.41 -16.01 -9.33
N GLY A 31 -6.97 -14.81 -9.53
CA GLY A 31 -8.34 -14.47 -9.15
C GLY A 31 -8.53 -14.23 -7.65
N LEU A 32 -7.44 -14.04 -6.91
CA LEU A 32 -7.46 -13.69 -5.49
C LEU A 32 -7.60 -12.17 -5.32
N ARG A 33 -8.24 -11.80 -4.21
CA ARG A 33 -8.40 -10.41 -3.79
C ARG A 33 -7.31 -10.04 -2.82
N THR A 34 -6.46 -9.09 -3.20
CA THR A 34 -5.32 -8.62 -2.40
C THR A 34 -5.28 -7.10 -2.38
N ALA A 35 -4.70 -6.52 -1.34
CA ALA A 35 -4.37 -5.11 -1.32
C ALA A 35 -3.06 -4.89 -0.56
N PRO A 36 -2.20 -3.98 -1.05
CA PRO A 36 -0.98 -3.62 -0.34
C PRO A 36 -1.30 -2.74 0.88
N PHE A 37 -0.41 -2.78 1.86
CA PHE A 37 -0.47 -1.88 3.00
C PHE A 37 0.92 -1.56 3.55
N LYS A 38 1.16 -0.27 3.81
CA LYS A 38 2.33 0.23 4.53
C LYS A 38 1.89 1.40 5.41
N SER A 39 1.81 1.16 6.72
CA SER A 39 1.30 2.13 7.71
C SER A 39 2.02 3.48 7.64
N GLN A 40 3.34 3.44 7.55
CA GLN A 40 4.19 4.62 7.43
C GLN A 40 5.18 4.42 6.29
N ASN A 41 5.22 5.37 5.38
CA ASN A 41 6.24 5.44 4.34
C ASN A 41 7.06 6.71 4.51
N MET A 42 8.35 6.66 4.17
CA MET A 42 9.22 7.82 4.11
C MET A 42 9.79 7.89 2.69
N ALA A 43 9.32 8.85 1.90
CA ALA A 43 9.65 8.97 0.50
C ALA A 43 9.34 10.38 -0.01
N LEU A 44 10.21 10.93 -0.85
CA LEU A 44 9.92 12.14 -1.62
C LEU A 44 9.00 11.85 -2.80
N ASN A 45 9.16 10.66 -3.40
CA ASN A 45 8.40 10.24 -4.57
C ASN A 45 6.97 9.84 -4.20
N SER A 46 6.04 10.69 -4.56
CA SER A 46 4.60 10.62 -4.24
C SER A 46 3.78 10.84 -5.52
N GLY A 47 2.52 10.44 -5.48
CA GLY A 47 1.56 10.68 -6.55
C GLY A 47 0.20 11.06 -5.98
N ILE A 48 -0.66 11.54 -6.87
CA ILE A 48 -2.00 12.00 -6.54
C ILE A 48 -3.02 10.95 -6.95
N THR A 49 -3.89 10.56 -6.02
CA THR A 49 -5.03 9.67 -6.26
C THR A 49 -6.11 10.40 -7.07
N ALA A 50 -7.08 9.64 -7.60
CA ALA A 50 -8.19 10.23 -8.37
C ALA A 50 -9.03 11.24 -7.56
N ASP A 51 -9.04 11.14 -6.23
CA ASP A 51 -9.70 12.07 -5.31
C ASP A 51 -8.79 13.21 -4.81
N GLY A 52 -7.66 13.44 -5.48
CA GLY A 52 -6.77 14.58 -5.22
C GLY A 52 -5.89 14.44 -3.99
N LYS A 53 -5.76 13.23 -3.42
CA LYS A 53 -4.98 12.99 -2.21
C LYS A 53 -3.60 12.43 -2.52
N GLU A 54 -2.66 12.73 -1.65
CA GLU A 54 -1.26 12.33 -1.85
C GLU A 54 -0.93 10.98 -1.20
N MET A 55 -0.20 10.11 -1.90
CA MET A 55 0.36 8.89 -1.32
C MET A 55 1.69 8.49 -1.98
N GLY A 56 2.49 7.66 -1.32
CA GLY A 56 3.77 7.23 -1.87
C GLY A 56 3.63 6.45 -3.18
N ARG A 57 4.47 6.73 -4.18
CA ARG A 57 4.40 6.07 -5.50
C ARG A 57 4.55 4.56 -5.43
N ALA A 58 5.33 4.04 -4.48
CA ALA A 58 5.46 2.61 -4.28
C ALA A 58 4.12 1.94 -3.95
N GLN A 59 3.25 2.59 -3.17
CA GLN A 59 1.92 2.04 -2.84
C GLN A 59 0.93 2.21 -3.98
N ILE A 60 1.04 3.26 -4.79
CA ILE A 60 0.27 3.42 -6.04
C ILE A 60 0.57 2.25 -6.98
N PHE A 61 1.87 2.01 -7.25
CA PHE A 61 2.32 0.91 -8.09
C PHE A 61 1.83 -0.46 -7.58
N GLN A 62 1.85 -0.68 -6.26
CA GLN A 62 1.35 -1.92 -5.67
C GLN A 62 -0.18 -2.07 -5.79
N ALA A 63 -0.93 -0.97 -5.69
CA ALA A 63 -2.38 -0.96 -5.87
C ALA A 63 -2.76 -1.33 -7.30
N GLU A 64 -2.06 -0.74 -8.28
CA GLU A 64 -2.19 -1.05 -9.70
C GLU A 64 -1.86 -2.52 -9.98
N ALA A 65 -0.78 -3.05 -9.39
CA ALA A 65 -0.43 -4.45 -9.49
C ALA A 65 -1.52 -5.39 -8.91
N ALA A 66 -2.17 -4.97 -7.82
CA ALA A 66 -3.33 -5.65 -7.23
C ALA A 66 -4.64 -5.46 -8.02
N GLY A 67 -4.64 -4.66 -9.10
CA GLY A 67 -5.83 -4.41 -9.92
C GLY A 67 -6.90 -3.57 -9.24
N ILE A 68 -6.52 -2.73 -8.27
CA ILE A 68 -7.42 -1.87 -7.50
C ILE A 68 -6.97 -0.41 -7.60
N ALA A 69 -7.92 0.52 -7.41
CA ALA A 69 -7.60 1.94 -7.41
C ALA A 69 -6.67 2.30 -6.24
N PRO A 70 -5.65 3.17 -6.45
CA PRO A 70 -4.85 3.71 -5.36
C PRO A 70 -5.71 4.43 -4.32
N ASP A 71 -5.45 4.15 -3.04
CA ASP A 71 -6.16 4.78 -1.93
C ASP A 71 -5.21 5.01 -0.76
N VAL A 72 -5.29 6.21 -0.20
CA VAL A 72 -4.42 6.69 0.88
C VAL A 72 -4.47 5.84 2.14
N ARG A 73 -5.53 5.05 2.37
CA ARG A 73 -5.61 4.11 3.50
C ARG A 73 -4.62 2.97 3.37
N MET A 74 -4.09 2.70 2.16
CA MET A 74 -2.95 1.79 1.95
C MET A 74 -1.63 2.38 2.47
N ASN A 75 -1.51 3.71 2.51
CA ASN A 75 -0.36 4.45 3.03
C ASN A 75 -0.82 5.67 3.85
N PRO A 76 -1.37 5.45 5.05
CA PRO A 76 -2.08 6.52 5.77
C PRO A 76 -1.15 7.58 6.36
N ILE A 77 0.14 7.27 6.53
CA ILE A 77 1.17 8.21 6.96
C ILE A 77 2.29 8.21 5.92
N LEU A 78 2.54 9.36 5.31
CA LEU A 78 3.66 9.60 4.42
C LEU A 78 4.53 10.72 4.99
N LEU A 79 5.81 10.43 5.17
CA LEU A 79 6.82 11.39 5.59
C LEU A 79 7.66 11.79 4.37
N LYS A 80 7.76 13.09 4.10
CA LYS A 80 8.58 13.63 3.03
C LYS A 80 9.71 14.42 3.67
N PRO A 81 10.94 13.87 3.74
CA PRO A 81 12.08 14.56 4.32
C PRO A 81 12.28 15.92 3.64
N THR A 82 12.38 17.00 4.41
CA THR A 82 12.66 18.35 3.92
C THR A 82 14.08 18.79 4.29
N SER A 83 14.64 18.24 5.35
CA SER A 83 16.06 18.36 5.73
C SER A 83 16.47 17.13 6.55
N ASP A 84 17.72 17.06 7.01
CA ASP A 84 18.23 15.93 7.81
C ASP A 84 17.42 15.66 9.08
N LEU A 85 16.83 16.71 9.65
CA LEU A 85 16.06 16.62 10.89
C LEU A 85 14.56 16.80 10.70
N ASN A 86 14.11 17.35 9.56
CA ASN A 86 12.71 17.73 9.35
C ASN A 86 12.03 16.91 8.25
N ALA A 87 10.75 16.64 8.44
CA ALA A 87 9.89 16.07 7.41
C ALA A 87 8.53 16.76 7.37
N GLN A 88 7.98 16.90 6.17
CA GLN A 88 6.57 17.15 5.97
C GLN A 88 5.79 15.86 6.26
N VAL A 89 4.79 15.96 7.12
CA VAL A 89 3.91 14.87 7.52
C VAL A 89 2.62 14.99 6.70
N VAL A 90 2.35 13.98 5.88
CA VAL A 90 1.11 13.82 5.12
C VAL A 90 0.28 12.73 5.78
N LEU A 91 -0.92 13.08 6.23
CA LEU A 91 -1.87 12.17 6.90
C LEU A 91 -3.10 11.98 6.01
N MET A 92 -3.44 10.73 5.73
CA MET A 92 -4.60 10.39 4.89
C MET A 92 -4.60 11.16 3.55
N GLY A 93 -3.39 11.35 3.01
CA GLY A 93 -3.10 12.09 1.78
C GLY A 93 -3.38 13.58 1.79
N LYS A 94 -3.39 14.21 2.96
CA LYS A 94 -3.36 15.67 3.12
C LYS A 94 -2.14 16.07 3.94
N VAL A 95 -1.50 17.17 3.57
CA VAL A 95 -0.43 17.77 4.37
C VAL A 95 -1.01 18.14 5.73
N ALA A 96 -0.42 17.64 6.81
CA ALA A 96 -0.84 17.93 8.17
C ALA A 96 0.06 18.97 8.82
N THR A 97 1.38 18.77 8.77
CA THR A 97 2.35 19.66 9.43
C THR A 97 3.78 19.36 8.95
N HIS A 98 4.72 20.22 9.31
CA HIS A 98 6.15 19.96 9.24
C HIS A 98 6.67 19.74 10.66
N MET A 99 7.42 18.66 10.87
CA MET A 99 7.95 18.31 12.19
C MET A 99 9.36 17.78 12.06
N ASP A 100 10.17 18.04 13.09
CA ASP A 100 11.44 17.35 13.24
C ASP A 100 11.22 15.89 13.69
N ALA A 101 12.29 15.09 13.63
CA ALA A 101 12.26 13.66 13.97
C ALA A 101 11.82 13.38 15.42
N VAL A 102 12.20 14.24 16.38
CA VAL A 102 11.86 14.09 17.81
C VAL A 102 10.39 14.43 18.02
N SER A 103 9.95 15.60 17.54
CA SER A 103 8.56 16.04 17.55
C SER A 103 7.64 15.00 16.88
N TYR A 104 8.07 14.41 15.76
CA TYR A 104 7.31 13.34 15.10
C TYR A 104 7.24 12.07 15.96
N HIS A 105 8.33 11.69 16.64
CA HIS A 105 8.35 10.54 17.53
C HIS A 105 7.34 10.69 18.69
N GLU A 106 7.28 11.88 19.29
CA GLU A 106 6.31 12.23 20.35
C GLU A 106 4.87 12.33 19.83
N TYR A 107 4.70 12.66 18.55
CA TYR A 107 3.40 12.73 17.90
C TYR A 107 2.81 11.35 17.54
N LYS A 108 3.65 10.33 17.29
CA LYS A 108 3.21 8.98 16.90
C LYS A 108 2.15 8.35 17.82
N PRO A 109 2.25 8.42 19.17
CA PRO A 109 1.21 7.92 20.05
C PRO A 109 -0.18 8.52 19.78
N ARG A 110 -0.25 9.82 19.48
CA ARG A 110 -1.52 10.50 19.14
C ARG A 110 -2.08 9.99 17.82
N LEU A 111 -1.22 9.73 16.82
CA LEU A 111 -1.62 9.12 15.55
C LEU A 111 -2.21 7.72 15.75
N ARG A 112 -1.63 6.89 16.63
CA ARG A 112 -2.16 5.55 16.95
C ARG A 112 -3.53 5.61 17.63
N ALA A 113 -3.78 6.63 18.44
CA ALA A 113 -5.07 6.84 19.10
C ALA A 113 -6.16 7.35 18.14
N SER A 114 -5.77 8.06 17.08
CA SER A 114 -6.70 8.69 16.14
C SER A 114 -7.63 7.68 15.46
N ARG A 115 -8.94 7.93 15.53
CA ARG A 115 -9.97 7.09 14.87
C ARG A 115 -9.80 7.02 13.36
N SER A 116 -9.27 8.08 12.72
CA SER A 116 -9.07 8.12 11.27
C SER A 116 -7.97 7.16 10.79
N LEU A 117 -7.04 6.80 11.67
CA LEU A 117 -5.90 5.90 11.40
C LEU A 117 -6.12 4.48 11.94
N ARG A 118 -7.26 4.23 12.61
CA ARG A 118 -7.62 2.89 13.03
C ARG A 118 -8.06 2.07 11.82
N PHE A 119 -7.51 0.86 11.71
CA PHE A 119 -7.99 -0.18 10.82
C PHE A 119 -9.38 -0.64 11.23
N THR A 120 -10.40 0.11 10.82
CA THR A 120 -11.78 -0.19 11.15
C THR A 120 -12.30 -1.34 10.29
N ALA A 121 -13.38 -1.98 10.76
CA ALA A 121 -14.19 -2.88 9.94
C ALA A 121 -14.67 -2.21 8.64
N ALA A 122 -14.73 -0.86 8.60
CA ALA A 122 -15.06 -0.09 7.40
C ALA A 122 -13.96 -0.15 6.33
N TRP A 123 -12.67 -0.22 6.69
CA TRP A 123 -11.59 -0.45 5.72
C TRP A 123 -11.76 -1.82 5.04
N ARG A 124 -11.94 -2.89 5.82
CA ARG A 124 -12.22 -4.25 5.30
C ARG A 124 -13.52 -4.31 4.48
N ARG A 125 -14.53 -3.50 4.81
CA ARG A 125 -15.77 -3.39 4.03
C ARG A 125 -15.55 -2.64 2.72
N SER A 126 -14.83 -1.52 2.73
CA SER A 126 -14.55 -0.75 1.51
C SER A 126 -13.64 -1.50 0.53
N MET A 127 -12.76 -2.38 1.03
CA MET A 127 -12.03 -3.32 0.16
C MET A 127 -12.99 -4.18 -0.66
N ARG A 128 -14.17 -4.55 -0.14
CA ARG A 128 -15.17 -5.31 -0.92
C ARG A 128 -15.67 -4.50 -2.13
N CYS A 129 -15.77 -3.17 -2.02
CA CYS A 129 -16.13 -2.31 -3.15
C CYS A 129 -15.04 -2.24 -4.22
N TRP A 130 -13.77 -2.44 -3.88
CA TRP A 130 -12.67 -2.43 -4.85
C TRP A 130 -12.60 -3.68 -5.72
N PHE A 131 -13.16 -4.79 -5.25
CA PHE A 131 -13.16 -6.06 -5.96
C PHE A 131 -14.49 -6.38 -6.65
N SER A 132 -15.31 -5.37 -6.92
CA SER A 132 -16.62 -5.52 -7.57
C SER A 132 -16.54 -5.85 -9.07
N ARG A 133 -15.37 -5.68 -9.70
CA ARG A 133 -15.10 -6.17 -11.06
C ARG A 133 -14.60 -7.61 -11.00
N ALA A 134 -15.32 -8.50 -11.69
CA ALA A 134 -15.13 -9.95 -11.77
C ALA A 134 -13.66 -10.36 -11.97
N PRO A 135 -13.24 -11.55 -11.50
CA PRO A 135 -11.87 -12.01 -11.69
C PRO A 135 -11.55 -12.08 -13.19
N VAL A 136 -10.37 -11.59 -13.56
CA VAL A 136 -9.76 -11.91 -14.86
C VAL A 136 -9.87 -13.42 -15.02
N ALA A 137 -10.55 -13.86 -16.08
CA ALA A 137 -10.78 -15.27 -16.36
C ALA A 137 -9.47 -16.04 -16.14
N ARG A 138 -9.52 -17.09 -15.30
CA ARG A 138 -8.41 -18.03 -15.13
C ARG A 138 -7.87 -18.35 -16.51
N ARG A 139 -6.67 -17.88 -16.85
CA ARG A 139 -5.87 -18.58 -17.85
C ARG A 139 -5.56 -19.92 -17.20
N ARG A 140 -6.43 -20.91 -17.39
CA ARG A 140 -6.02 -22.30 -17.27
C ARG A 140 -4.87 -22.41 -18.26
N SER A 141 -3.63 -22.40 -17.77
CA SER A 141 -2.53 -22.92 -18.55
C SER A 141 -2.86 -24.38 -18.78
N THR A 142 -3.49 -24.68 -19.91
CA THR A 142 -3.33 -25.97 -20.54
C THR A 142 -1.86 -26.05 -20.96
N LEU A 143 -0.98 -26.27 -19.97
CA LEU A 143 0.26 -27.00 -20.23
C LEU A 143 -0.20 -28.40 -20.59
N ARG A 144 -0.53 -28.58 -21.87
CA ARG A 144 -0.56 -29.89 -22.49
C ARG A 144 0.83 -30.46 -22.28
N GLU A 145 0.91 -31.49 -21.44
CA GLU A 145 1.89 -32.55 -21.62
C GLU A 145 1.87 -32.97 -23.09
N SER A 146 2.88 -32.53 -23.83
CA SER A 146 3.07 -32.89 -25.22
C SER A 146 4.57 -32.92 -25.48
N ARG A 147 5.08 -34.16 -25.46
CA ARG A 147 6.29 -34.64 -26.14
C ARG A 147 7.62 -34.40 -25.43
N TYR A 148 7.88 -35.26 -24.45
CA TYR A 148 9.07 -36.12 -24.52
C TYR A 148 8.59 -37.56 -24.74
N ARG A 149 8.52 -37.93 -26.02
CA ARG A 149 8.58 -39.30 -26.53
C ARG A 149 9.39 -39.21 -27.81
#